data_AF-A0A0F9KH77-F1
#
_entry.id   AF-A0A0F9KH77-F1
#
_cell.length_a   1.000
_cell.length_b   1.000
_cell.length_c   1.000
_cell.angle_alpha   90.00
_cell.angle_beta   90.00
_cell.angle_gamma   90.00
#
_symmetry.space_group_name_H-M   'P 1'
#
loop_
_entity.id
_entity.type
_entity.pdbx_description
1 polymer ?
#
loop_
_entity_poly.entity_id
_entity_poly.type
_entity_poly.pdbx_seq_one_letter_code
_entity_poly.pdbx_strand_id
1 'polypeptide(L)'
;MIIKLSRIRLFFSDIKPLLLSHHPNCHYFSDHVYHVGKHKLCIGCFTFYPTVAITIIILALFFDLSMLNLMLMFLFSFIFFIPIILNIFNLTKNEFLKTLSKVSIGIGTGLLIISTILLPLHIIIKISLLIEINFLTGVIAYVRAKHIKEICSKCGYKANWDDCPAMKPIMDNLYEHKFKKLKKNKTKPTFSADSI
;
A
#
# COMPACT_ATOMS: atom_id res chain seq x y z
N MET A 1 -30.98 0.74 -0.28
CA MET A 1 -30.47 -0.48 0.39
C MET A 1 -29.50 -0.04 1.49
N ILE A 2 -29.93 0.00 2.75
CA ILE A 2 -29.07 0.43 3.87
C ILE A 2 -28.17 -0.76 4.24
N ILE A 3 -26.90 -0.71 3.83
CA ILE A 3 -25.91 -1.68 4.28
C ILE A 3 -25.70 -1.44 5.77
N LYS A 4 -25.99 -2.44 6.61
CA LYS A 4 -25.77 -2.35 8.06
C LYS A 4 -24.28 -2.12 8.32
N LEU A 5 -23.95 -1.11 9.13
CA LEU A 5 -22.57 -0.77 9.53
C LEU A 5 -21.81 -1.99 10.08
N SER A 6 -22.50 -2.90 10.76
CA SER A 6 -21.94 -4.18 11.24
C SER A 6 -21.38 -5.05 10.12
N ARG A 7 -22.05 -5.08 8.95
CA ARG A 7 -21.60 -5.87 7.79
C ARG A 7 -20.34 -5.29 7.16
N ILE A 8 -20.22 -3.96 7.13
CA ILE A 8 -19.01 -3.27 6.66
C ILE A 8 -17.84 -3.58 7.60
N ARG A 9 -18.06 -3.46 8.92
CA ARG A 9 -17.03 -3.77 9.93
C ARG A 9 -16.55 -5.23 9.82
N LEU A 10 -17.48 -6.17 9.62
CA LEU A 10 -17.15 -7.58 9.43
C LEU A 10 -16.28 -7.80 8.19
N PHE A 11 -16.67 -7.23 7.06
CA PHE A 11 -15.89 -7.29 5.82
C PHE A 11 -14.45 -6.80 6.03
N PHE A 12 -14.28 -5.62 6.63
CA PHE A 12 -12.95 -5.06 6.92
C PHE A 12 -12.14 -5.93 7.88
N SER A 13 -12.79 -6.60 8.84
CA SER A 13 -12.13 -7.54 9.74
C SER A 13 -11.57 -8.74 8.98
N ASP A 14 -12.32 -9.29 8.02
CA ASP A 14 -11.91 -10.46 7.24
C ASP A 14 -10.75 -10.14 6.30
N ILE A 15 -10.80 -8.98 5.63
CA ILE A 15 -9.76 -8.56 4.69
C ILE A 15 -8.57 -7.87 5.37
N LYS A 16 -8.63 -7.62 6.68
CA LYS A 16 -7.59 -6.89 7.43
C LYS A 16 -6.17 -7.40 7.17
N PRO A 17 -5.87 -8.70 7.14
CA PRO A 17 -4.50 -9.15 6.90
C PRO A 17 -4.05 -8.77 5.48
N LEU A 18 -4.93 -8.85 4.48
CA LEU A 18 -4.65 -8.44 3.11
C LEU A 18 -4.47 -6.92 2.98
N LEU A 19 -5.23 -6.11 3.73
CA LEU A 19 -5.09 -4.65 3.73
C LEU A 19 -3.72 -4.20 4.27
N LEU A 20 -3.14 -4.95 5.21
CA LEU A 20 -1.87 -4.58 5.84
C LEU A 20 -0.66 -5.00 5.02
N SER A 21 -0.66 -6.21 4.46
CA SER A 21 0.47 -6.72 3.68
C SER A 21 0.33 -6.48 2.18
N HIS A 22 -0.88 -6.28 1.65
CA HIS A 22 -1.19 -6.22 0.20
C HIS A 22 -0.76 -7.46 -0.61
N HIS A 23 -0.26 -8.49 0.05
CA HIS A 23 0.16 -9.76 -0.55
C HIS A 23 -0.15 -10.93 0.39
N PRO A 24 -0.26 -12.16 -0.14
CA PRO A 24 -0.40 -13.36 0.68
C PRO A 24 0.73 -13.47 1.68
N ASN A 25 0.42 -13.98 2.86
CA ASN A 25 1.38 -14.20 3.92
C ASN A 25 2.15 -15.52 3.72
N CYS A 26 3.06 -15.58 2.76
CA CYS A 26 3.90 -16.75 2.46
C CYS A 26 5.39 -16.42 2.39
N HIS A 27 6.25 -17.45 2.35
CA HIS A 27 7.70 -17.30 2.34
C HIS A 27 8.22 -16.48 1.14
N TYR A 28 7.55 -16.56 -0.02
CA TYR A 28 7.90 -15.78 -1.22
C TYR A 28 7.81 -14.25 -1.03
N PHE A 29 7.13 -13.77 0.01
CA PHE A 29 7.01 -12.34 0.30
C PHE A 29 7.52 -11.97 1.71
N SER A 30 8.31 -12.85 2.33
CA SER A 30 8.85 -12.60 3.68
C SER A 30 9.72 -11.34 3.74
N ASP A 31 10.50 -11.06 2.69
CA ASP A 31 11.37 -9.87 2.60
C ASP A 31 10.60 -8.55 2.36
N HIS A 32 9.28 -8.60 2.16
CA HIS A 32 8.46 -7.42 1.87
C HIS A 32 7.68 -6.91 3.09
N VAL A 33 7.84 -7.55 4.25
CA VAL A 33 7.10 -7.25 5.47
C VAL A 33 8.00 -7.06 6.68
N TYR A 34 7.63 -6.10 7.53
CA TYR A 34 8.11 -6.06 8.90
C TYR A 34 7.30 -7.03 9.75
N HIS A 35 7.99 -7.78 10.60
CA HIS A 35 7.40 -8.68 11.58
C HIS A 35 7.30 -7.96 12.93
N VAL A 36 6.11 -7.49 13.28
CA VAL A 36 5.84 -6.81 14.57
C VAL A 36 4.91 -7.69 15.39
N GLY A 37 5.48 -8.54 16.24
CA GLY A 37 4.75 -9.58 16.97
C GLY A 37 4.03 -10.53 16.01
N LYS A 38 2.70 -10.63 16.15
CA LYS A 38 1.84 -11.44 15.26
C LYS A 38 1.43 -10.75 13.96
N HIS A 39 1.77 -9.48 13.78
CA HIS A 39 1.36 -8.68 12.64
C HIS A 39 2.47 -8.57 11.61
N LYS A 40 2.10 -8.69 10.33
CA LYS A 40 2.98 -8.48 9.19
C LYS A 40 2.56 -7.22 8.48
N LEU A 41 3.46 -6.24 8.44
CA LEU A 41 3.18 -4.91 7.91
C LEU A 41 3.99 -4.70 6.63
N CYS A 42 3.34 -4.28 5.55
CA CYS A 42 4.06 -3.96 4.32
C CYS A 42 5.10 -2.87 4.59
N ILE A 43 6.38 -3.17 4.35
CA ILE A 43 7.49 -2.22 4.52
C ILE A 43 7.22 -0.93 3.72
N GLY A 44 6.60 -1.06 2.54
CA GLY A 44 6.18 0.09 1.73
C GLY A 44 5.24 1.04 2.47
N CYS A 45 4.04 0.54 2.76
CA CYS A 45 2.96 1.33 3.33
C CYS A 45 3.28 1.80 4.76
N PHE A 46 3.91 0.94 5.56
CA PHE A 46 4.23 1.24 6.95
C PHE A 46 5.34 2.28 7.09
N THR A 47 6.26 2.39 6.14
CA THR A 47 7.23 3.48 6.13
C THR A 47 6.62 4.75 5.51
N PHE A 48 5.92 4.62 4.39
CA PHE A 48 5.42 5.77 3.63
C PHE A 48 4.35 6.57 4.38
N TYR A 49 3.25 5.96 4.82
CA TYR A 49 2.11 6.71 5.38
C TYR A 49 2.44 7.44 6.68
N PRO A 50 3.12 6.83 7.67
CA PRO A 50 3.54 7.54 8.86
C PRO A 50 4.51 8.68 8.53
N THR A 51 5.43 8.50 7.57
CA THR A 51 6.35 9.57 7.16
C THR A 51 5.60 10.76 6.58
N VAL A 52 4.60 10.55 5.71
CA VAL A 52 3.74 11.62 5.19
C VAL A 52 3.03 12.34 6.34
N ALA A 53 2.38 11.60 7.23
CA ALA A 53 1.63 12.16 8.35
C ALA A 53 2.53 12.97 9.30
N ILE A 54 3.67 12.40 9.70
CA ILE A 54 4.65 13.06 10.57
C ILE A 54 5.19 14.32 9.89
N THR A 55 5.52 14.27 8.59
CA THR A 55 5.99 15.44 7.85
C THR A 55 4.96 16.56 7.88
N ILE A 56 3.69 16.26 7.60
CA ILE A 56 2.61 17.26 7.64
C ILE A 56 2.46 17.84 9.06
N ILE A 57 2.45 17.00 10.10
CA ILE A 57 2.31 17.44 11.49
C ILE A 57 3.49 18.33 11.89
N ILE A 58 4.72 17.94 11.57
CA ILE A 58 5.91 18.73 11.91
C ILE A 58 5.88 20.09 11.21
N LEU A 59 5.55 20.12 9.92
CA LEU A 59 5.48 21.37 9.16
C LEU A 59 4.35 22.28 9.69
N ALA A 60 3.20 21.71 10.04
CA ALA A 60 2.07 22.48 10.57
C ALA A 60 2.34 23.07 11.97
N LEU A 61 3.15 22.40 12.80
CA LEU A 61 3.40 22.83 14.19
C LEU A 61 4.65 23.69 14.36
N PHE A 62 5.70 23.46 13.57
CA PHE A 62 7.03 24.01 13.83
C PHE A 62 7.60 24.91 12.73
N PHE A 63 6.97 24.98 11.56
CA PHE A 63 7.49 25.78 10.43
C PHE A 63 6.61 27.00 10.14
N ASP A 64 7.26 28.08 9.73
CA ASP A 64 6.55 29.25 9.20
C ASP A 64 5.97 28.92 7.81
N LEU A 65 4.64 29.00 7.71
CA LEU A 65 3.86 28.70 6.51
C LEU A 65 3.60 29.95 5.65
N SER A 66 4.55 30.88 5.65
CA SER A 66 4.55 32.03 4.75
C SER A 66 4.56 31.60 3.28
N MET A 67 4.06 32.47 2.39
CA MET A 67 3.90 32.16 0.97
C MET A 67 5.22 31.74 0.29
N LEU A 68 6.33 32.42 0.62
CA LEU A 68 7.65 32.08 0.11
C LEU A 68 8.07 30.67 0.56
N ASN A 69 7.91 30.34 1.85
CA ASN A 69 8.26 29.02 2.37
C ASN A 69 7.40 27.92 1.75
N LEU A 70 6.09 28.16 1.57
CA LEU A 70 5.21 27.21 0.89
C LEU A 70 5.63 26.96 -0.56
N MET A 71 6.06 27.99 -1.29
CA MET A 71 6.61 27.84 -2.64
C MET A 71 7.90 27.03 -2.64
N LEU A 72 8.82 27.30 -1.70
CA LEU A 72 10.07 26.54 -1.56
C LEU A 72 9.79 25.08 -1.19
N MET A 73 8.87 24.81 -0.25
CA MET A 73 8.44 23.45 0.11
C MET A 73 7.85 22.72 -1.10
N PHE A 74 7.01 23.39 -1.89
CA PHE A 74 6.47 22.84 -3.13
C PHE A 74 7.58 22.45 -4.10
N LEU A 75 8.55 23.33 -4.36
CA LEU A 75 9.67 23.05 -5.26
C LEU A 75 10.60 21.95 -4.73
N PHE A 76 10.92 21.97 -3.44
CA PHE A 76 11.77 20.95 -2.81
C PHE A 76 11.11 19.57 -2.77
N SER A 77 9.77 19.50 -2.76
CA SER A 77 9.07 18.22 -2.82
C SER A 77 9.51 17.35 -4.01
N PHE A 78 9.81 17.96 -5.16
CA PHE A 78 10.27 17.26 -6.36
C PHE A 78 11.65 16.62 -6.21
N ILE A 79 12.54 17.21 -5.42
CA ILE A 79 13.86 16.64 -5.11
C ILE A 79 13.70 15.32 -4.35
N PHE A 80 12.76 15.27 -3.42
CA PHE A 80 12.44 14.07 -2.64
C PHE A 80 11.79 12.95 -3.49
N PHE A 81 11.34 13.24 -4.71
CA PHE A 81 10.86 12.23 -5.66
C PHE A 81 11.95 11.64 -6.57
N ILE A 82 13.17 12.19 -6.59
CA ILE A 82 14.31 11.63 -7.35
C ILE A 82 14.54 10.14 -7.08
N PRO A 83 14.42 9.61 -5.84
CA PRO A 83 14.59 8.18 -5.58
C PRO A 83 13.59 7.27 -6.31
N ILE A 84 12.46 7.78 -6.81
CA ILE A 84 11.55 7.02 -7.68
C ILE A 84 12.28 6.58 -8.96
N ILE A 85 13.03 7.50 -9.57
CA ILE A 85 13.81 7.22 -10.78
C ILE A 85 14.85 6.15 -10.48
N LEU A 86 15.57 6.27 -9.36
CA LEU A 86 16.55 5.27 -8.92
C LEU A 86 15.94 3.87 -8.72
N ASN A 87 14.72 3.80 -8.20
CA ASN A 87 13.99 2.55 -7.98
C ASN A 87 13.55 1.92 -9.31
N ILE A 88 13.14 2.72 -10.30
CA ILE A 88 12.79 2.26 -11.66
C ILE A 88 14.01 1.61 -12.34
N PHE A 89 15.20 2.19 -12.18
CA PHE A 89 16.45 1.63 -12.73
C PHE A 89 17.02 0.46 -11.92
N ASN A 90 16.30 -0.07 -10.91
CA ASN A 90 16.77 -1.15 -10.03
C ASN A 90 18.13 -0.86 -9.35
N LEU A 91 18.48 0.42 -9.17
CA LEU A 91 19.73 0.82 -8.52
C LEU A 91 19.65 0.67 -6.99
N THR A 92 18.44 0.59 -6.42
CA THR A 92 18.20 0.38 -4.99
C THR A 92 18.19 -1.11 -4.64
N LYS A 93 19.34 -1.79 -4.78
CA LYS A 93 19.47 -3.21 -4.39
C LYS A 93 19.48 -3.41 -2.87
N ASN A 94 20.10 -2.49 -2.14
CA ASN A 94 20.22 -2.52 -0.68
C ASN A 94 18.87 -2.21 0.00
N GLU A 95 18.49 -2.98 1.02
CA GLU A 95 17.28 -2.79 1.84
C GLU A 95 17.24 -1.42 2.52
N PHE A 96 18.40 -0.91 2.96
CA PHE A 96 18.51 0.43 3.53
C PHE A 96 18.11 1.49 2.51
N LEU A 97 18.64 1.39 1.28
CA LEU A 97 18.29 2.33 0.20
C LEU A 97 16.82 2.24 -0.18
N LYS A 98 16.23 1.04 -0.21
CA LYS A 98 14.78 0.88 -0.45
C LYS A 98 13.94 1.58 0.61
N THR A 99 14.34 1.49 1.88
CA THR A 99 13.66 2.14 3.00
C THR A 99 13.84 3.65 2.94
N LEU A 100 15.07 4.12 2.73
CA LEU A 100 15.40 5.54 2.58
C LEU A 100 14.63 6.18 1.41
N SER A 101 14.51 5.50 0.27
CA SER A 101 13.70 5.97 -0.85
C SER A 101 12.24 6.16 -0.47
N LYS A 102 11.66 5.24 0.31
CA LYS A 102 10.26 5.36 0.78
C LYS A 102 10.06 6.50 1.76
N VAL A 103 11.01 6.70 2.69
CA VAL A 103 11.01 7.84 3.61
C VAL A 103 11.10 9.14 2.82
N SER A 104 12.06 9.24 1.89
CA SER A 104 12.25 10.40 1.03
C SER A 104 10.98 10.75 0.26
N ILE A 105 10.39 9.78 -0.45
CA ILE A 105 9.11 9.95 -1.18
C ILE A 105 7.97 10.37 -0.22
N GLY A 106 7.94 9.84 1.00
CA GLY A 106 6.99 10.23 2.04
C GLY A 106 7.14 11.70 2.46
N ILE A 107 8.37 12.17 2.68
CA ILE A 107 8.66 13.57 3.00
C ILE A 107 8.24 14.47 1.83
N GLY A 108 8.64 14.13 0.60
CA GLY A 108 8.25 14.86 -0.61
C GLY A 108 6.74 14.96 -0.76
N THR A 109 6.02 13.86 -0.52
CA THR A 109 4.55 13.84 -0.57
C THR A 109 3.93 14.73 0.52
N GLY A 110 4.45 14.69 1.75
CA GLY A 110 3.98 15.55 2.83
C GLY A 110 4.16 17.03 2.53
N LEU A 111 5.35 17.43 2.05
CA LEU A 111 5.68 18.78 1.59
C LEU A 111 4.71 19.23 0.49
N LEU A 112 4.51 18.40 -0.54
CA LEU A 112 3.67 18.70 -1.68
C LEU A 112 2.20 18.88 -1.29
N ILE A 113 1.67 18.01 -0.42
CA ILE A 113 0.28 18.11 0.06
C ILE A 113 0.08 19.41 0.83
N ILE A 114 0.91 19.70 1.83
CA ILE A 114 0.71 20.88 2.68
C ILE A 114 0.89 22.17 1.88
N SER A 115 1.90 22.24 1.01
CA SER A 115 2.12 23.41 0.16
C SER A 115 0.97 23.62 -0.82
N THR A 116 0.48 22.56 -1.47
CA THR A 116 -0.62 22.67 -2.45
C THR A 116 -1.92 23.11 -1.79
N ILE A 117 -2.23 22.59 -0.60
CA ILE A 117 -3.46 22.94 0.12
C ILE A 117 -3.42 24.41 0.58
N LEU A 118 -2.29 24.87 1.12
CA LEU A 118 -2.20 26.20 1.74
C LEU A 118 -1.84 27.33 0.76
N LEU A 119 -1.17 27.04 -0.36
CA LEU A 119 -0.92 28.05 -1.39
C LEU A 119 -2.25 28.63 -1.91
N PRO A 120 -2.31 29.93 -2.23
CA PRO A 120 -3.51 30.60 -2.74
C PRO A 120 -3.75 30.28 -4.23
N LEU A 121 -3.69 29.00 -4.60
CA LEU A 121 -3.99 28.51 -5.95
C LEU A 121 -5.50 28.33 -6.14
N HIS A 122 -5.96 28.44 -7.39
CA HIS A 122 -7.33 28.12 -7.74
C HIS A 122 -7.65 26.66 -7.40
N ILE A 123 -8.87 26.38 -6.90
CA ILE A 123 -9.26 25.03 -6.45
C ILE A 123 -9.08 23.95 -7.52
N ILE A 124 -9.34 24.30 -8.79
CA ILE A 124 -9.14 23.40 -9.94
C ILE A 124 -7.67 22.97 -10.04
N ILE A 125 -6.72 23.89 -9.88
CA ILE A 125 -5.29 23.59 -9.94
C ILE A 125 -4.89 22.67 -8.78
N LYS A 126 -5.39 22.94 -7.57
CA LYS A 126 -5.13 22.07 -6.40
C LYS A 126 -5.62 20.65 -6.64
N ILE A 127 -6.83 20.49 -7.15
CA ILE A 127 -7.41 19.19 -7.46
C ILE A 127 -6.59 18.48 -8.54
N SER A 128 -6.21 19.16 -9.62
CA SER A 128 -5.39 18.59 -10.68
C SER A 128 -4.03 18.09 -10.16
N LEU A 129 -3.34 18.87 -9.34
CA LEU A 129 -2.06 18.48 -8.74
C LEU A 129 -2.21 17.25 -7.84
N LEU A 130 -3.26 17.20 -7.01
CA LEU A 130 -3.53 16.04 -6.16
C LEU A 130 -3.90 14.79 -6.99
N ILE A 131 -4.63 14.95 -8.10
CA ILE A 131 -4.95 13.85 -9.01
C ILE A 131 -3.68 13.31 -9.68
N GLU A 132 -2.75 14.17 -10.10
CA GLU A 132 -1.50 13.77 -10.73
C GLU A 132 -0.64 12.89 -9.79
N ILE A 133 -0.53 13.26 -8.51
CA ILE A 133 0.16 12.45 -7.50
C ILE A 133 -0.53 11.08 -7.33
N ASN A 134 -1.86 11.07 -7.31
CA ASN A 134 -2.64 9.82 -7.22
C ASN A 134 -2.44 8.95 -8.48
N PHE A 135 -2.31 9.55 -9.66
CA PHE A 135 -2.02 8.83 -10.89
C PHE A 135 -0.64 8.18 -10.83
N LEU A 136 0.41 8.91 -10.44
CA LEU A 136 1.76 8.38 -10.29
C LEU A 136 1.83 7.21 -9.29
N THR A 137 1.20 7.37 -8.12
CA THR A 137 1.12 6.29 -7.12
C THR A 137 0.31 5.11 -7.64
N GLY A 138 -0.73 5.34 -8.45
CA GLY A 138 -1.49 4.30 -9.15
C GLY A 138 -0.65 3.49 -10.15
N VAL A 139 0.21 4.14 -10.94
CA VAL A 139 1.14 3.46 -11.86
C VAL A 139 2.11 2.57 -11.09
N ILE A 140 2.69 3.06 -10.00
CA ILE A 140 3.59 2.27 -9.13
C ILE A 140 2.84 1.08 -8.53
N ALA A 141 1.62 1.30 -8.04
CA ALA A 141 0.76 0.24 -7.51
C ALA A 141 0.44 -0.83 -8.58
N TYR A 142 0.17 -0.41 -9.81
CA TYR A 142 -0.07 -1.32 -10.94
C TYR A 142 1.16 -2.17 -11.28
N VAL A 143 2.34 -1.56 -11.41
CA VAL A 143 3.61 -2.29 -11.66
C VAL A 143 3.86 -3.31 -10.55
N ARG A 144 3.65 -2.92 -9.28
CA ARG A 144 3.81 -3.83 -8.14
C ARG A 144 2.79 -4.97 -8.16
N ALA A 145 1.53 -4.69 -8.51
CA ALA A 145 0.49 -5.71 -8.62
C ALA A 145 0.83 -6.73 -9.72
N LYS A 146 1.37 -6.26 -10.86
CA LYS A 146 1.87 -7.13 -11.94
C LYS A 146 2.99 -8.04 -11.43
N HIS A 147 3.97 -7.49 -10.71
CA HIS A 147 5.07 -8.28 -10.15
C HIS A 147 4.58 -9.34 -9.14
N ILE A 148 3.64 -8.99 -8.26
CA ILE A 148 3.01 -9.95 -7.33
C ILE A 148 2.30 -11.06 -8.11
N LYS A 149 1.58 -10.72 -9.19
CA LYS A 149 0.90 -11.70 -10.04
C LYS A 149 1.91 -12.64 -10.70
N GLU A 150 3.05 -12.14 -11.16
CA GLU A 150 4.13 -12.95 -11.75
C GLU A 150 4.79 -13.89 -10.74
N ILE A 151 5.02 -13.45 -9.50
CA ILE A 151 5.52 -14.32 -8.42
C ILE A 151 4.49 -15.41 -8.12
N CYS A 152 3.22 -15.02 -7.95
CA CYS A 152 2.14 -15.95 -7.66
C CYS A 152 1.85 -16.92 -8.81
N SER A 153 2.03 -16.54 -10.07
CA SER A 153 1.79 -17.45 -11.20
C SER A 153 2.85 -18.54 -11.32
N LYS A 154 4.06 -18.28 -10.83
CA LYS A 154 5.16 -19.24 -10.77
C LYS A 154 5.10 -20.17 -9.54
N CYS A 155 4.24 -19.88 -8.56
CA CYS A 155 4.10 -20.74 -7.38
C CYS A 155 3.28 -22.00 -7.69
N GLY A 156 3.37 -23.02 -6.82
CA GLY A 156 2.64 -24.29 -6.98
C GLY A 156 1.11 -24.12 -7.07
N TYR A 157 0.57 -23.04 -6.52
CA TYR A 157 -0.86 -22.70 -6.56
C TYR A 157 -1.25 -21.85 -7.79
N LYS A 158 -0.32 -21.45 -8.65
CA LYS A 158 -0.56 -20.71 -9.91
C LYS A 158 -1.52 -19.52 -9.76
N ALA A 159 -1.32 -18.70 -8.73
CA ALA A 159 -2.17 -17.57 -8.35
C ALA A 159 -3.64 -17.92 -8.02
N ASN A 160 -3.96 -19.18 -7.74
CA ASN A 160 -5.27 -19.60 -7.27
C ASN A 160 -5.40 -19.36 -5.76
N TRP A 161 -6.01 -18.22 -5.42
CA TRP A 161 -6.13 -17.77 -4.03
C TRP A 161 -7.07 -18.63 -3.18
N ASP A 162 -8.00 -19.36 -3.80
CA ASP A 162 -8.92 -20.25 -3.08
C ASP A 162 -8.17 -21.48 -2.51
N ASP A 163 -7.10 -21.90 -3.17
CA ASP A 163 -6.34 -23.10 -2.80
C ASP A 163 -4.99 -22.74 -2.15
N CYS A 164 -4.60 -21.45 -2.14
CA CYS A 164 -3.37 -20.96 -1.54
C CYS A 164 -3.46 -20.94 0.00
N PRO A 165 -2.61 -21.67 0.75
CA PRO A 165 -2.70 -21.78 2.20
C PRO A 165 -2.53 -20.44 2.92
N ALA A 166 -1.70 -19.55 2.36
CA ALA A 166 -1.48 -18.20 2.90
C ALA A 166 -2.68 -17.26 2.72
N MET A 167 -3.60 -17.58 1.81
CA MET A 167 -4.76 -16.75 1.46
C MET A 167 -6.08 -17.40 1.92
N LYS A 168 -6.07 -18.73 2.10
CA LYS A 168 -7.22 -19.56 2.44
C LYS A 168 -8.01 -19.10 3.65
N PRO A 169 -7.42 -18.72 4.81
CA PRO A 169 -8.19 -18.24 5.95
C PRO A 169 -9.07 -17.02 5.63
N ILE A 170 -8.56 -16.11 4.81
CA ILE A 170 -9.30 -14.91 4.40
C ILE A 170 -10.38 -15.29 3.39
N MET A 171 -10.07 -16.19 2.45
CA MET A 171 -11.05 -16.66 1.47
C MET A 171 -12.21 -17.39 2.13
N ASP A 172 -11.93 -18.26 3.11
CA ASP A 172 -12.92 -19.01 3.86
C ASP A 172 -13.86 -18.07 4.63
N ASN A 173 -13.32 -17.06 5.34
CA ASN A 173 -14.14 -16.03 6.00
C ASN A 173 -15.03 -15.27 5.00
N LEU A 174 -14.51 -14.92 3.82
CA LEU A 174 -15.30 -14.24 2.79
C LEU A 174 -16.44 -15.12 2.24
N TYR A 175 -16.26 -16.44 2.17
CA TYR A 175 -17.33 -17.38 1.82
C TYR A 175 -18.35 -17.54 2.95
N GLU A 176 -17.88 -17.75 4.18
CA GLU A 176 -18.71 -17.93 5.37
C GLU A 176 -19.64 -16.73 5.60
N HIS A 177 -19.10 -15.52 5.52
CA HIS A 177 -19.85 -14.28 5.68
C HIS A 177 -20.59 -13.84 4.41
N LYS A 178 -20.63 -14.68 3.37
CA LYS A 178 -21.37 -14.46 2.11
C LYS A 178 -20.94 -13.17 1.39
N PHE A 179 -19.66 -12.80 1.51
CA PHE A 179 -19.03 -11.75 0.70
C PHE A 179 -18.57 -12.27 -0.66
N LYS A 180 -18.26 -13.57 -0.76
CA LYS A 180 -17.97 -14.28 -2.01
C LYS A 180 -18.92 -15.47 -2.18
N LYS A 181 -19.37 -15.73 -3.41
CA LYS A 181 -20.20 -16.90 -3.72
C LYS A 181 -19.30 -18.10 -4.03
N LEU A 182 -19.58 -19.26 -3.43
CA LEU A 182 -18.93 -20.51 -3.78
C LEU A 182 -19.14 -20.80 -5.28
N LYS A 183 -18.07 -21.18 -5.99
CA LYS A 183 -18.21 -21.68 -7.37
C LYS A 183 -18.96 -23.00 -7.30
N LYS A 184 -20.13 -23.09 -7.96
CA LYS A 184 -21.05 -24.25 -7.93
C LYS A 184 -20.41 -25.61 -8.28
N ASN A 185 -19.20 -25.65 -8.83
CA ASN A 185 -18.55 -26.87 -9.33
C ASN A 185 -17.26 -27.27 -8.59
N LYS A 186 -16.89 -26.65 -7.47
CA LYS A 186 -15.82 -27.18 -6.62
C LYS A 186 -16.43 -28.10 -5.56
N THR A 187 -16.39 -29.41 -5.80
CA THR A 187 -16.43 -30.39 -4.72
C THR A 187 -15.38 -29.99 -3.68
N LYS A 188 -15.75 -30.01 -2.38
CA LYS A 188 -14.83 -29.67 -1.29
C LYS A 188 -13.50 -30.43 -1.51
N PRO A 189 -12.34 -29.75 -1.53
CA PRO A 189 -11.07 -30.46 -1.51
C PRO A 189 -11.02 -31.26 -0.21
N THR A 190 -10.90 -32.58 -0.33
CA THR A 190 -10.52 -33.46 0.76
C THR A 190 -9.11 -33.07 1.18
N PHE A 191 -8.98 -32.43 2.34
CA PHE A 191 -7.69 -32.20 2.97
C PHE A 191 -7.10 -33.56 3.34
N SER A 192 -5.96 -33.94 2.74
CA SER A 192 -5.05 -34.91 3.36
C SER A 192 -4.17 -34.14 4.33
N ALA A 193 -4.13 -34.58 5.58
CA ALA A 193 -3.46 -33.92 6.69
C ALA A 193 -1.94 -34.22 6.73
N ASP A 194 -1.30 -34.38 5.57
CA ASP A 194 0.06 -34.90 5.47
C ASP A 194 0.99 -33.88 4.80
N SER A 195 1.23 -32.73 5.46
CA SER A 195 2.41 -31.86 5.26
C SER A 195 2.31 -30.61 6.14
N ILE A 196 2.68 -30.78 7.41
CA ILE A 196 3.17 -29.70 8.27
C ILE A 196 4.70 -29.70 8.15
#